data_AF-A0A2A5LYD3-F1
#
_entry.id   AF-A0A2A5LYD3-F1
#
_cell.length_a   1.000
_cell.length_b   1.000
_cell.length_c   1.000
_cell.angle_alpha   90.00
_cell.angle_beta   90.00
_cell.angle_gamma   90.00
#
_symmetry.space_group_name_H-M   'P 1'
#
loop_
_entity.id
_entity.type
_entity.pdbx_description
1 polymer ?
#
loop_
_entity_poly.entity_id
_entity_poly.type
_entity_poly.pdbx_seq_one_letter_code
_entity_poly.pdbx_strand_id
1 'polypeptide(L)'
;MKQPSQLQQFYIPEEQSVYLLSHNDARKLKDWVELCTTQLKQMGYTDIAMIGKGAYGFVFSGRLPLEGARDLEHVFKFTRITLPQHLHDRLEDEAYILEQVEHPRVPRLIAFYRAGKQPILVMERAPGFNLEEVSLQEGRLSPRLIIHIADQLADILRNLRRESDNGKRPIVHGDIKPSNLVFDEENENIALIDWGSSVFAQLDANQQFLSPNVMELMSDNLQQTNARLGDVYFIGEEQLYGGLSSPRFDEQGAAATLYALASGQSCRFGHQAIPATSLGLPMEFARMLDSMLGPDPTLRLRAGDHYLKEMPRMARTVMIDLPEPAPIPLVPVWTRLSGREIDTVVYSSRKSFLRQEGAPETLNDVNDVQLDRYYKNFMQGMGETEKAFLAAVSRLGRYPVEGGLAVRWEADGIYVDTSLNLHDPALKKAFTTSVNNMVNLAQAIYRQGIFKSCLFNARDTLHIERDEPDHPFVAPPEMRIPYQVSSAPEVEDRSRVHSYFEDGPDPEEFLVLPQTIITSLEALNTIRHTGMIIFEALPLHLKIHSQYRLLDPDKEGEFRLRLDEILAAVDQITGLGVSGFMKMPYKDTRFFPHIERLPERYYPRNPRQEAPIEGQA
;
A
#
# COMPACT_ATOMS: atom_id res chain seq x y z
N MET A 1 -41.48 -8.87 -7.33
CA MET A 1 -40.27 -9.21 -6.57
C MET A 1 -39.24 -8.13 -6.85
N LYS A 2 -39.03 -7.21 -5.90
CA LYS A 2 -38.03 -6.13 -6.03
C LYS A 2 -36.67 -6.73 -5.67
N GLN A 3 -35.70 -6.64 -6.59
CA GLN A 3 -34.30 -6.92 -6.28
C GLN A 3 -33.86 -6.02 -5.11
N PRO A 4 -33.23 -6.56 -4.06
CA PRO A 4 -32.59 -5.73 -3.05
C PRO A 4 -31.45 -4.93 -3.70
N SER A 5 -31.41 -3.63 -3.38
CA SER A 5 -30.46 -2.65 -3.88
C SER A 5 -29.01 -3.09 -3.64
N GLN A 6 -28.34 -3.47 -4.72
CA GLN A 6 -26.91 -3.71 -4.83
C GLN A 6 -26.16 -2.37 -4.80
N LEU A 7 -25.53 -2.03 -3.67
CA LEU A 7 -24.45 -1.03 -3.62
C LEU A 7 -23.48 -1.43 -2.50
N GLN A 8 -22.29 -1.88 -2.87
CA GLN A 8 -21.14 -2.01 -1.97
C GLN A 8 -19.90 -1.44 -2.68
N GLN A 9 -19.73 -0.12 -2.63
CA GLN A 9 -18.39 0.45 -2.76
C GLN A 9 -17.67 0.18 -1.44
N PHE A 10 -16.87 -0.89 -1.42
CA PHE A 10 -16.00 -1.18 -0.31
C PHE A 10 -14.94 -0.08 -0.19
N TYR A 11 -14.90 0.54 0.98
CA TYR A 11 -13.72 1.21 1.46
C TYR A 11 -12.67 0.12 1.77
N ILE A 12 -11.65 -0.01 0.93
CA ILE A 12 -10.56 -0.97 1.14
C ILE A 12 -9.27 -0.23 1.53
N PRO A 13 -8.99 -0.10 2.84
CA PRO A 13 -7.61 0.02 3.31
C PRO A 13 -6.87 -1.29 2.98
N GLU A 14 -5.68 -1.17 2.38
CA GLU A 14 -4.80 -2.29 2.00
C GLU A 14 -4.44 -3.20 3.19
N GLU A 15 -4.62 -2.72 4.42
CA GLU A 15 -4.70 -3.50 5.63
C GLU A 15 -5.78 -2.86 6.51
N GLN A 16 -6.94 -3.50 6.69
CA GLN A 16 -7.92 -3.00 7.65
C GLN A 16 -7.27 -3.04 9.05
N SER A 17 -7.09 -1.86 9.64
CA SER A 17 -6.80 -1.71 11.06
C SER A 17 -7.75 -2.60 11.87
N VAL A 18 -7.22 -3.28 12.89
CA VAL A 18 -8.06 -4.13 13.78
C VAL A 18 -9.18 -3.30 14.42
N TYR A 19 -8.98 -2.00 14.60
CA TYR A 19 -9.96 -1.06 15.14
C TYR A 19 -11.12 -0.75 14.18
N LEU A 20 -11.02 -1.17 12.90
CA LEU A 20 -12.10 -1.08 11.92
C LEU A 20 -12.90 -2.39 11.79
N LEU A 21 -12.44 -3.48 12.41
CA LEU A 21 -13.13 -4.77 12.40
C LEU A 21 -14.35 -4.74 13.34
N SER A 22 -15.36 -5.54 13.03
CA SER A 22 -16.46 -5.79 13.97
C SER A 22 -15.92 -6.43 15.26
N HIS A 23 -16.61 -6.25 16.39
CA HIS A 23 -16.23 -6.90 17.65
C HIS A 23 -16.10 -8.43 17.50
N ASN A 24 -16.98 -9.03 16.70
CA ASN A 24 -16.96 -10.46 16.43
C ASN A 24 -15.72 -10.88 15.65
N ASP A 25 -15.28 -10.12 14.65
CA ASP A 25 -14.12 -10.48 13.83
C ASP A 25 -12.79 -10.22 14.55
N ALA A 26 -12.72 -9.17 15.36
CA ALA A 26 -11.59 -8.93 16.27
C ALA A 26 -11.45 -10.09 17.28
N ARG A 27 -12.56 -10.59 17.84
CA ARG A 27 -12.54 -11.75 18.74
C ARG A 27 -12.08 -13.02 18.04
N LYS A 28 -12.63 -13.34 16.86
CA LYS A 28 -12.20 -14.50 16.05
C LYS A 28 -10.72 -14.47 15.74
N LEU A 29 -10.16 -13.30 15.41
CA LEU A 29 -8.73 -13.13 15.13
C LEU A 29 -7.90 -13.47 16.36
N LYS A 30 -8.29 -12.95 17.53
CA LYS A 30 -7.60 -13.21 18.80
C LYS A 30 -7.62 -14.70 19.17
N ASP A 31 -8.80 -15.34 19.10
CA ASP A 31 -8.97 -16.77 19.38
C ASP A 31 -8.09 -17.62 18.46
N TRP A 32 -7.97 -17.21 17.19
CA TRP A 32 -7.12 -17.86 16.20
C TRP A 32 -5.62 -17.74 16.49
N VAL A 33 -5.16 -16.54 16.87
CA VAL A 33 -3.75 -16.31 17.24
C VAL A 33 -3.35 -17.17 18.43
N GLU A 34 -4.24 -17.31 19.42
CA GLU A 34 -4.01 -18.16 20.59
C GLU A 34 -3.95 -19.65 20.24
N LEU A 35 -4.81 -20.10 19.32
CA LEU A 35 -4.80 -21.47 18.80
C LEU A 35 -3.48 -21.81 18.11
N CYS A 36 -3.03 -20.99 17.15
CA CYS A 36 -1.76 -21.19 16.44
C CYS A 36 -0.57 -21.17 17.40
N THR A 37 -0.56 -20.23 18.34
CA THR A 37 0.50 -20.12 19.36
C THR A 37 0.56 -21.40 20.22
N THR A 38 -0.58 -21.95 20.60
CA THR A 38 -0.64 -23.18 21.40
C THR A 38 -0.13 -24.39 20.61
N GLN A 39 -0.50 -24.51 19.33
CA GLN A 39 0.01 -25.57 18.46
C GLN A 39 1.54 -25.51 18.30
N LEU A 40 2.10 -24.32 18.05
CA LEU A 40 3.55 -24.15 17.93
C LEU A 40 4.29 -24.49 19.23
N LYS A 41 3.73 -24.12 20.40
CA LYS A 41 4.29 -24.54 21.69
C LYS A 41 4.28 -26.06 21.87
N GLN A 42 3.21 -26.74 21.47
CA GLN A 42 3.14 -28.20 21.51
C GLN A 42 4.16 -28.87 20.57
N MET A 43 4.53 -28.20 19.48
CA MET A 43 5.59 -28.63 18.57
C MET A 43 7.00 -28.31 19.08
N GLY A 44 7.13 -27.72 20.28
CA GLY A 44 8.42 -27.42 20.92
C GLY A 44 8.97 -26.02 20.67
N TYR A 45 8.22 -25.13 20.01
CA TYR A 45 8.67 -23.76 19.74
C TYR A 45 8.40 -22.80 20.89
N THR A 46 9.29 -21.82 21.03
CA THR A 46 9.25 -20.73 22.03
C THR A 46 9.34 -19.38 21.35
N ASP A 47 9.15 -18.28 22.09
CA ASP A 47 9.19 -16.90 21.57
C ASP A 47 8.30 -16.66 20.36
N ILE A 48 7.09 -17.23 20.40
CA ILE A 48 6.16 -17.17 19.28
C ILE A 48 5.54 -15.78 19.17
N ALA A 49 5.72 -15.15 18.02
CA ALA A 49 5.12 -13.86 17.70
C ALA A 49 4.46 -13.91 16.32
N MET A 50 3.26 -13.36 16.20
CA MET A 50 2.63 -13.15 14.89
C MET A 50 3.38 -12.01 14.18
N ILE A 51 3.88 -12.27 12.98
CA ILE A 51 4.67 -11.31 12.19
C ILE A 51 3.93 -10.84 10.93
N GLY A 52 2.80 -11.48 10.57
CA GLY A 52 2.02 -11.05 9.41
C GLY A 52 0.64 -11.70 9.34
N LYS A 53 -0.25 -11.04 8.60
CA LYS A 53 -1.61 -11.50 8.29
C LYS A 53 -1.87 -11.27 6.81
N GLY A 54 -2.25 -12.34 6.09
CA GLY A 54 -2.62 -12.27 4.68
C GLY A 54 -4.07 -12.66 4.43
N ALA A 55 -4.49 -12.56 3.16
CA ALA A 55 -5.82 -13.00 2.70
C ALA A 55 -6.03 -14.51 2.95
N TYR A 56 -4.97 -15.31 2.75
CA TYR A 56 -5.04 -16.77 2.81
C TYR A 56 -4.62 -17.36 4.15
N GLY A 57 -4.05 -16.56 5.07
CA GLY A 57 -3.38 -17.13 6.23
C GLY A 57 -2.77 -16.16 7.22
N PHE A 58 -2.06 -16.72 8.19
CA PHE A 58 -1.31 -16.02 9.24
C PHE A 58 0.14 -16.47 9.23
N VAL A 59 1.05 -15.55 9.54
CA VAL A 59 2.48 -15.81 9.59
C VAL A 59 2.99 -15.55 11.00
N PHE A 60 3.71 -16.51 11.55
CA PHE A 60 4.32 -16.44 12.87
C PHE A 60 5.82 -16.63 12.77
N SER A 61 6.56 -16.08 13.73
CA SER A 61 7.94 -16.44 14.04
C SER A 61 7.98 -17.26 15.32
N GLY A 62 9.02 -18.06 15.49
CA GLY A 62 9.27 -18.80 16.72
C GLY A 62 10.64 -19.48 16.70
N ARG A 63 11.13 -19.86 17.87
CA ARG A 63 12.48 -20.42 18.06
C ARG A 63 12.42 -21.84 18.56
N LEU A 64 13.27 -22.70 18.01
CA LEU A 64 13.45 -24.06 18.51
C LEU A 64 14.64 -24.07 19.49
N PRO A 65 14.43 -24.38 20.78
CA PRO A 65 15.52 -24.50 21.73
C PRO A 65 16.30 -25.79 21.45
N LEU A 66 17.40 -25.68 20.69
CA LEU A 66 18.35 -26.78 20.45
C LEU A 66 19.63 -26.54 21.26
N GLU A 67 20.07 -27.53 22.04
CA GLU A 67 21.38 -27.47 22.71
C GLU A 67 22.50 -27.47 21.67
N GLY A 68 23.24 -26.36 21.55
CA GLY A 68 24.50 -26.26 20.80
C GLY A 68 24.41 -25.82 19.33
N ALA A 69 23.21 -25.54 18.81
CA ALA A 69 23.05 -24.85 17.52
C ALA A 69 22.60 -23.40 17.77
N ARG A 70 23.05 -22.46 16.94
CA ARG A 70 22.61 -21.05 16.95
C ARG A 70 21.08 -21.00 17.07
N ASP A 71 20.53 -20.02 17.80
CA ASP A 71 19.09 -19.74 17.88
C ASP A 71 18.47 -19.70 16.47
N LEU A 72 18.00 -20.83 15.96
CA LEU A 72 17.39 -20.91 14.64
C LEU A 72 15.94 -20.47 14.80
N GLU A 73 15.71 -19.25 14.33
CA GLU A 73 14.37 -18.70 14.26
C GLU A 73 13.72 -19.15 12.96
N HIS A 74 12.49 -19.63 13.07
CA HIS A 74 11.70 -20.13 11.95
C HIS A 74 10.47 -19.26 11.74
N VAL A 75 10.00 -19.25 10.49
CA VAL A 75 8.74 -18.64 10.09
C VAL A 75 7.72 -19.74 9.78
N PHE A 76 6.49 -19.55 10.26
CA PHE A 76 5.38 -20.49 10.13
C PHE A 76 4.24 -19.82 9.39
N LYS A 77 3.86 -20.37 8.23
CA LYS A 77 2.71 -19.91 7.46
C LYS A 77 1.57 -20.90 7.63
N PHE A 78 0.43 -20.39 8.10
CA PHE A 78 -0.79 -21.15 8.35
C PHE A 78 -1.88 -20.72 7.37
N THR A 79 -2.56 -21.67 6.73
CA THR A 79 -3.84 -21.35 6.07
C THR A 79 -4.99 -21.27 7.07
N ARG A 80 -6.00 -20.44 6.80
CA ARG A 80 -7.25 -20.44 7.58
C ARG A 80 -8.02 -21.75 7.33
N ILE A 81 -8.49 -22.41 8.40
CA ILE A 81 -9.23 -23.70 8.32
C ILE A 81 -10.55 -23.57 7.55
N THR A 82 -11.12 -22.37 7.46
CA THR A 82 -12.40 -22.11 6.78
C THR A 82 -12.28 -22.01 5.26
N LEU A 83 -11.07 -22.08 4.70
CA LEU A 83 -10.86 -21.93 3.26
C LEU A 83 -11.19 -23.23 2.51
N PRO A 84 -11.66 -23.14 1.27
CA PRO A 84 -11.87 -24.32 0.42
C PRO A 84 -10.57 -25.09 0.14
N GLN A 85 -10.68 -26.40 -0.11
CA GLN A 85 -9.56 -27.34 -0.25
C GLN A 85 -8.49 -26.87 -1.26
N HIS A 86 -8.89 -26.33 -2.40
CA HIS A 86 -7.96 -25.85 -3.42
C HIS A 86 -7.05 -24.70 -2.94
N LEU A 87 -7.42 -23.97 -1.87
CA LEU A 87 -6.56 -22.97 -1.24
C LEU A 87 -5.60 -23.59 -0.21
N HIS A 88 -5.96 -24.72 0.38
CA HIS A 88 -5.03 -25.51 1.21
C HIS A 88 -3.95 -26.16 0.36
N ASP A 89 -4.32 -26.67 -0.82
CA ASP A 89 -3.39 -27.29 -1.76
C ASP A 89 -2.35 -26.28 -2.28
N ARG A 90 -2.70 -24.97 -2.33
CA ARG A 90 -1.74 -23.91 -2.69
C ARG A 90 -0.53 -23.80 -1.76
N LEU A 91 -0.71 -24.04 -0.45
CA LEU A 91 0.41 -23.98 0.50
C LEU A 91 1.35 -25.19 0.33
N GLU A 92 0.83 -26.33 -0.11
CA GLU A 92 1.63 -27.49 -0.47
C GLU A 92 2.40 -27.26 -1.77
N ASP A 93 1.77 -26.67 -2.79
CA ASP A 93 2.47 -26.24 -4.01
C ASP A 93 3.60 -25.25 -3.70
N GLU A 94 3.35 -24.29 -2.81
CA GLU A 94 4.35 -23.32 -2.33
C GLU A 94 5.54 -24.03 -1.68
N ALA A 95 5.28 -25.00 -0.79
CA ALA A 95 6.33 -25.80 -0.16
C ALA A 95 7.15 -26.59 -1.21
N TYR A 96 6.47 -27.22 -2.17
CA TYR A 96 7.10 -28.01 -3.22
C TYR A 96 7.99 -27.15 -4.13
N ILE A 97 7.55 -25.95 -4.52
CA ILE A 97 8.38 -25.06 -5.34
C ILE A 97 9.58 -24.55 -4.53
N LEU A 98 9.36 -24.13 -3.27
CA LEU A 98 10.44 -23.65 -2.41
C LEU A 98 11.53 -24.71 -2.21
N GLU A 99 11.16 -25.99 -2.07
CA GLU A 99 12.10 -27.11 -1.98
C GLU A 99 13.03 -27.23 -3.21
N GLN A 100 12.57 -26.79 -4.39
CA GLN A 100 13.36 -26.87 -5.62
C GLN A 100 14.39 -25.74 -5.76
N VAL A 101 14.29 -24.68 -4.95
CA VAL A 101 15.09 -23.47 -5.04
C VAL A 101 16.28 -23.55 -4.07
N GLU A 102 17.48 -23.69 -4.63
CA GLU A 102 18.73 -23.58 -3.88
C GLU A 102 19.42 -22.25 -4.19
N HIS A 103 19.30 -21.31 -3.25
CA HIS A 103 19.95 -20.00 -3.36
C HIS A 103 20.24 -19.43 -1.96
N PRO A 104 21.40 -18.79 -1.72
CA PRO A 104 21.75 -18.22 -0.41
C PRO A 104 20.86 -17.05 0.04
N ARG A 105 20.04 -16.51 -0.88
CA ARG A 105 19.09 -15.40 -0.65
C ARG A 105 17.64 -15.85 -0.68
N VAL A 106 17.40 -17.14 -0.54
CA VAL A 106 16.06 -17.72 -0.44
C VAL A 106 16.05 -18.56 0.83
N PRO A 107 15.24 -18.21 1.85
CA PRO A 107 15.18 -18.99 3.07
C PRO A 107 14.76 -20.42 2.79
N ARG A 108 15.43 -21.40 3.40
CA ARG A 108 15.17 -22.80 3.08
C ARG A 108 13.85 -23.27 3.68
N LEU A 109 13.19 -24.17 2.97
CA LEU A 109 12.13 -24.99 3.54
C LEU A 109 12.72 -25.86 4.66
N ILE A 110 12.15 -25.78 5.86
CA ILE A 110 12.51 -26.63 6.99
C ILE A 110 11.61 -27.86 7.04
N ALA A 111 10.30 -27.65 6.95
CA ALA A 111 9.31 -28.72 6.99
C ALA A 111 7.95 -28.24 6.48
N PHE A 112 7.12 -29.20 6.07
CA PHE A 112 5.70 -29.00 5.82
C PHE A 112 4.90 -29.99 6.65
N TYR A 113 3.98 -29.50 7.48
CA TYR A 113 3.14 -30.31 8.36
C TYR A 113 1.67 -30.21 7.96
N ARG A 114 0.91 -31.28 8.25
CA ARG A 114 -0.55 -31.26 8.25
C ARG A 114 -1.07 -31.56 9.65
N ALA A 115 -1.46 -30.52 10.38
CA ALA A 115 -2.12 -30.66 11.67
C ALA A 115 -3.63 -30.82 11.44
N GLY A 116 -4.10 -32.05 11.32
CA GLY A 116 -5.48 -32.33 10.91
C GLY A 116 -5.73 -31.87 9.47
N LYS A 117 -6.63 -30.88 9.28
CA LYS A 117 -6.90 -30.26 7.97
C LYS A 117 -6.05 -29.01 7.69
N GLN A 118 -5.25 -28.56 8.65
CA GLN A 118 -4.51 -27.31 8.52
C GLN A 118 -3.08 -27.57 8.06
N PRO A 119 -2.70 -27.17 6.84
CA PRO A 119 -1.32 -27.18 6.41
C PRO A 119 -0.52 -26.07 7.09
N ILE A 120 0.72 -26.39 7.45
CA ILE A 120 1.69 -25.50 8.11
C ILE A 120 3.00 -25.60 7.35
N LEU A 121 3.44 -24.50 6.77
CA LEU A 121 4.72 -24.36 6.09
C LEU A 121 5.74 -23.76 7.07
N VAL A 122 6.88 -24.42 7.25
CA VAL A 122 7.97 -23.97 8.13
C VAL A 122 9.21 -23.71 7.30
N MET A 123 9.75 -22.50 7.43
CA MET A 123 10.93 -22.03 6.69
C MET A 123 11.92 -21.32 7.62
N GLU A 124 13.16 -21.19 7.18
CA GLU A 124 14.16 -20.35 7.85
C GLU A 124 13.67 -18.90 7.92
N ARG A 125 13.98 -18.19 9.02
CA ARG A 125 13.70 -16.74 9.10
C ARG A 125 14.83 -15.96 8.44
N ALA A 126 14.48 -15.11 7.48
CA ALA A 126 15.41 -14.09 6.97
C ALA A 126 15.63 -12.99 8.04
N PRO A 127 16.88 -12.56 8.28
CA PRO A 127 17.18 -11.50 9.24
C PRO A 127 16.79 -10.12 8.70
N GLY A 128 16.28 -9.25 9.58
CA GLY A 128 15.94 -7.85 9.26
C GLY A 128 14.46 -7.58 8.98
N PHE A 129 14.20 -6.49 8.28
CA PHE A 129 12.85 -5.96 7.95
C PHE A 129 12.60 -6.06 6.45
N ASN A 130 11.34 -6.11 6.02
CA ASN A 130 11.08 -6.08 4.58
C ASN A 130 11.38 -4.69 3.99
N LEU A 131 11.71 -4.64 2.69
CA LEU A 131 12.12 -3.39 2.04
C LEU A 131 10.97 -2.36 1.94
N GLU A 132 9.71 -2.76 2.11
CA GLU A 132 8.59 -1.82 2.24
C GLU A 132 8.68 -1.05 3.56
N GLU A 133 8.92 -1.74 4.67
CA GLU A 133 9.13 -1.14 6.01
C GLU A 133 10.35 -0.23 6.00
N VAL A 134 11.47 -0.69 5.45
CA VAL A 134 12.70 0.11 5.32
C VAL A 134 12.44 1.36 4.49
N SER A 135 11.70 1.26 3.39
CA SER A 135 11.34 2.41 2.55
C SER A 135 10.37 3.37 3.25
N LEU A 136 9.51 2.91 4.16
CA LEU A 136 8.66 3.80 4.96
C LEU A 136 9.46 4.55 6.02
N GLN A 137 10.52 3.94 6.56
CA GLN A 137 11.40 4.57 7.55
C GLN A 137 12.37 5.57 6.91
N GLU A 138 13.07 5.16 5.84
CA GLU A 138 14.14 5.95 5.20
C GLU A 138 13.63 6.85 4.08
N GLY A 139 12.47 6.51 3.49
CA GLY A 139 11.95 7.14 2.29
C GLY A 139 12.56 6.52 1.03
N ARG A 140 13.28 7.34 0.26
CA ARG A 140 14.00 6.90 -0.93
C ARG A 140 15.31 6.24 -0.51
N LEU A 141 15.55 5.03 -0.99
CA LEU A 141 16.83 4.37 -0.76
C LEU A 141 17.92 5.01 -1.63
N SER A 142 19.15 5.01 -1.11
CA SER A 142 20.27 5.66 -1.80
C SER A 142 20.56 4.97 -3.14
N PRO A 143 21.05 5.70 -4.16
CA PRO A 143 21.45 5.11 -5.43
C PRO A 143 22.46 3.96 -5.28
N ARG A 144 23.37 4.03 -4.29
CA ARG A 144 24.32 2.97 -3.99
C ARG A 144 23.61 1.70 -3.53
N LEU A 145 22.69 1.83 -2.56
CA LEU A 145 21.95 0.69 -2.02
C LEU A 145 21.02 0.08 -3.08
N ILE A 146 20.37 0.91 -3.91
CA ILE A 146 19.54 0.42 -5.03
C ILE A 146 20.35 -0.44 -6.00
N ILE A 147 21.56 0.00 -6.38
CA ILE A 147 22.45 -0.78 -7.25
C ILE A 147 22.88 -2.10 -6.58
N HIS A 148 23.12 -2.08 -5.26
CA HIS A 148 23.47 -3.28 -4.52
C HIS A 148 22.31 -4.29 -4.45
N ILE A 149 21.10 -3.82 -4.17
CA ILE A 149 19.87 -4.64 -4.18
C ILE A 149 19.60 -5.19 -5.59
N ALA A 150 19.79 -4.38 -6.64
CA ALA A 150 19.61 -4.79 -8.02
C ALA A 150 20.56 -5.94 -8.42
N ASP A 151 21.82 -5.91 -7.98
CA ASP A 151 22.76 -7.01 -8.24
C ASP A 151 22.32 -8.32 -7.57
N GLN A 152 21.86 -8.24 -6.32
CA GLN A 152 21.37 -9.40 -5.59
C GLN A 152 20.08 -9.97 -6.20
N LEU A 153 19.15 -9.11 -6.64
CA LEU A 153 17.95 -9.53 -7.37
C LEU A 153 18.32 -10.18 -8.71
N ALA A 154 19.23 -9.58 -9.49
CA ALA A 154 19.70 -10.17 -10.73
C ALA A 154 20.31 -11.56 -10.51
N ASP A 155 21.01 -11.79 -9.39
CA ASP A 155 21.54 -13.10 -9.04
C ASP A 155 20.43 -14.14 -8.79
N ILE A 156 19.43 -13.78 -7.99
CA ILE A 156 18.25 -14.61 -7.73
C ILE A 156 17.52 -14.93 -9.04
N LEU A 157 17.23 -13.93 -9.87
CA LEU A 157 16.52 -14.12 -11.14
C LEU A 157 17.30 -15.02 -12.11
N ARG A 158 18.63 -14.91 -12.16
CA ARG A 158 19.45 -15.83 -12.94
C ARG A 158 19.36 -17.25 -12.43
N ASN A 159 19.24 -17.47 -11.12
CA ASN A 159 19.05 -18.81 -10.56
C ASN A 159 17.69 -19.38 -10.99
N LEU A 160 16.60 -18.59 -10.87
CA LEU A 160 15.24 -19.02 -11.21
C LEU A 160 15.02 -19.23 -12.72
N ARG A 161 15.67 -18.43 -13.55
CA ARG A 161 15.62 -18.52 -15.02
C ARG A 161 16.41 -19.73 -15.57
N ARG A 162 17.35 -20.30 -14.81
CA ARG A 162 18.20 -21.40 -15.31
C ARG A 162 17.39 -22.66 -15.54
N GLU A 163 17.38 -23.09 -16.79
CA GLU A 163 17.11 -24.48 -17.13
C GLU A 163 18.37 -25.28 -16.80
N SER A 164 18.25 -26.29 -15.94
CA SER A 164 19.39 -27.14 -15.55
C SER A 164 19.45 -28.37 -16.45
N ASP A 165 20.66 -28.84 -16.78
CA ASP A 165 20.93 -30.09 -17.51
C ASP A 165 20.22 -31.32 -16.89
N ASN A 166 19.79 -31.23 -15.62
CA ASN A 166 19.01 -32.25 -14.93
C ASN A 166 17.49 -32.19 -15.24
N GLY A 167 17.03 -31.36 -16.17
CA GLY A 167 15.63 -31.21 -16.54
C GLY A 167 14.78 -30.36 -15.58
N LYS A 168 15.42 -29.53 -14.74
CA LYS A 168 14.68 -28.58 -13.88
C LYS A 168 14.09 -27.46 -14.74
N ARG A 169 12.76 -27.34 -14.73
CA ARG A 169 12.03 -26.26 -15.39
C ARG A 169 12.29 -24.93 -14.65
N PRO A 170 12.42 -23.79 -15.38
CA PRO A 170 12.46 -22.47 -14.77
C PRO A 170 11.29 -22.24 -13.82
N ILE A 171 11.55 -21.50 -12.74
CA ILE A 171 10.55 -21.12 -11.74
C ILE A 171 10.25 -19.64 -11.92
N VAL A 172 8.97 -19.28 -11.80
CA VAL A 172 8.50 -17.90 -11.76
C VAL A 172 8.01 -17.64 -10.35
N HIS A 173 8.56 -16.65 -9.66
CA HIS A 173 8.10 -16.23 -8.33
C HIS A 173 6.71 -15.60 -8.41
N GLY A 174 6.49 -14.72 -9.38
CA GLY A 174 5.19 -14.14 -9.72
C GLY A 174 4.69 -13.02 -8.79
N ASP A 175 5.42 -12.70 -7.72
CA ASP A 175 5.07 -11.62 -6.79
C ASP A 175 6.31 -10.92 -6.18
N ILE A 176 7.25 -10.48 -7.03
CA ILE A 176 8.42 -9.73 -6.56
C ILE A 176 8.02 -8.29 -6.26
N LYS A 177 8.08 -7.90 -4.98
CA LYS A 177 7.74 -6.58 -4.45
C LYS A 177 8.53 -6.28 -3.16
N PRO A 178 8.61 -5.01 -2.72
CA PRO A 178 9.34 -4.63 -1.50
C PRO A 178 8.98 -5.43 -0.24
N SER A 179 7.70 -5.74 -0.01
CA SER A 179 7.26 -6.53 1.16
C SER A 179 7.71 -8.01 1.12
N ASN A 180 8.07 -8.53 -0.06
CA ASN A 180 8.58 -9.90 -0.24
C ASN A 180 10.11 -9.96 -0.28
N LEU A 181 10.80 -8.84 -0.01
CA LEU A 181 12.26 -8.78 0.09
C LEU A 181 12.66 -8.35 1.50
N VAL A 182 13.15 -9.28 2.30
CA VAL A 182 13.70 -9.00 3.63
C VAL A 182 15.12 -8.47 3.49
N PHE A 183 15.42 -7.37 4.15
CA PHE A 183 16.69 -6.66 4.12
C PHE A 183 17.38 -6.74 5.48
N ASP A 184 18.57 -7.32 5.45
CA ASP A 184 19.51 -7.32 6.56
C ASP A 184 20.38 -6.06 6.49
N GLU A 185 20.11 -5.10 7.37
CA GLU A 185 20.81 -3.82 7.40
C GLU A 185 22.30 -3.98 7.72
N GLU A 186 22.70 -4.99 8.51
CA GLU A 186 24.10 -5.17 8.93
C GLU A 186 25.00 -5.58 7.75
N ASN A 187 24.49 -6.47 6.90
CA ASN A 187 25.23 -7.04 5.78
C ASN A 187 24.77 -6.52 4.41
N GLU A 188 23.76 -5.64 4.39
CA GLU A 188 23.04 -5.15 3.22
C GLU A 188 22.55 -6.26 2.28
N ASN A 189 22.26 -7.45 2.81
CA ASN A 189 21.78 -8.57 2.02
C ASN A 189 20.26 -8.58 1.94
N ILE A 190 19.73 -8.98 0.78
CA ILE A 190 18.30 -9.27 0.62
C ILE A 190 18.03 -10.77 0.68
N ALA A 191 16.83 -11.13 1.11
CA ALA A 191 16.27 -12.46 0.99
C ALA A 191 14.86 -12.37 0.36
N LEU A 192 14.62 -13.18 -0.68
CA LEU A 192 13.32 -13.29 -1.33
C LEU A 192 12.44 -14.31 -0.60
N ILE A 193 11.27 -13.86 -0.16
CA ILE A 193 10.30 -14.63 0.62
C ILE A 193 8.94 -14.65 -0.08
N ASP A 194 8.01 -15.43 0.49
CA ASP A 194 6.62 -15.62 0.04
C ASP A 194 6.46 -16.18 -1.38
N TRP A 195 6.46 -17.51 -1.46
CA TRP A 195 6.39 -18.26 -2.71
C TRP A 195 4.95 -18.62 -3.10
N GLY A 196 3.94 -18.00 -2.46
CA GLY A 196 2.53 -18.35 -2.64
C GLY A 196 2.00 -18.13 -4.07
N SER A 197 2.62 -17.23 -4.84
CA SER A 197 2.30 -16.95 -6.24
C SER A 197 3.17 -17.71 -7.24
N SER A 198 4.12 -18.51 -6.74
CA SER A 198 5.12 -19.13 -7.59
C SER A 198 4.56 -20.29 -8.41
N VAL A 199 5.13 -20.48 -9.61
CA VAL A 199 4.77 -21.54 -10.55
C VAL A 199 5.98 -21.99 -11.35
N PHE A 200 5.94 -23.20 -11.92
CA PHE A 200 6.86 -23.57 -12.99
C PHE A 200 6.48 -22.82 -14.27
N ALA A 201 7.48 -22.24 -14.93
CA ALA A 201 7.29 -21.49 -16.16
C ALA A 201 6.70 -22.39 -17.26
N GLN A 202 5.73 -21.86 -18.00
CA GLN A 202 5.21 -22.48 -19.22
C GLN A 202 6.05 -22.08 -20.44
N LEU A 203 6.60 -20.86 -20.42
CA LEU A 203 7.44 -20.30 -21.46
C LEU A 203 8.85 -20.00 -20.95
N ASP A 204 9.83 -20.12 -21.83
CA ASP A 204 11.19 -19.64 -21.59
C ASP A 204 11.26 -18.09 -21.71
N ALA A 205 12.47 -17.55 -21.54
CA ALA A 205 12.69 -16.11 -21.66
C ALA A 205 12.57 -15.57 -23.10
N ASN A 206 12.52 -16.44 -24.09
CA ASN A 206 12.33 -16.13 -25.51
C ASN A 206 10.87 -16.35 -25.94
N GLN A 207 9.96 -16.57 -24.98
CA GLN A 207 8.53 -16.82 -25.16
C GLN A 207 8.23 -18.12 -25.93
N GLN A 208 9.11 -19.12 -25.82
CA GLN A 208 8.92 -20.45 -26.38
C GLN A 208 8.43 -21.43 -25.31
N PHE A 209 7.56 -22.37 -25.70
CA PHE A 209 7.07 -23.38 -24.74
C PHE A 209 8.20 -24.29 -24.25
N LEU A 210 8.22 -24.51 -22.93
CA LEU A 210 9.20 -25.38 -22.27
C LEU A 210 8.83 -26.88 -22.29
N SER A 211 7.63 -27.26 -22.77
CA SER A 211 7.26 -28.69 -22.84
C SER A 211 8.00 -29.39 -23.99
N PRO A 212 8.75 -30.46 -23.71
CA PRO A 212 9.45 -31.23 -24.74
C PRO A 212 8.52 -32.15 -25.54
N ASN A 213 7.26 -32.34 -25.10
CA ASN A 213 6.36 -33.33 -25.68
C ASN A 213 5.27 -32.67 -26.52
N VAL A 214 5.30 -32.89 -27.83
CA VAL A 214 4.36 -32.34 -28.82
C VAL A 214 2.90 -32.65 -28.48
N MET A 215 2.64 -33.81 -27.85
CA MET A 215 1.29 -34.20 -27.44
C MET A 215 0.79 -33.43 -26.20
N GLU A 216 1.68 -32.98 -25.33
CA GLU A 216 1.36 -32.12 -24.19
C GLU A 216 1.05 -30.70 -24.67
N LEU A 217 1.82 -30.17 -25.62
CA LEU A 217 1.58 -28.86 -26.26
C LEU A 217 0.21 -28.76 -26.95
N MET A 218 -0.36 -29.90 -27.36
CA MET A 218 -1.69 -30.02 -27.97
C MET A 218 -2.82 -30.16 -26.93
N SER A 219 -2.51 -30.18 -25.64
CA SER A 219 -3.52 -30.23 -24.58
C SER A 219 -4.03 -28.84 -24.21
N ASP A 220 -5.34 -28.70 -24.01
CA ASP A 220 -5.98 -27.44 -23.61
C ASP A 220 -5.39 -26.89 -22.30
N ASN A 221 -4.87 -27.76 -21.42
CA ASN A 221 -4.29 -27.37 -20.13
C ASN A 221 -2.99 -26.58 -20.27
N LEU A 222 -2.16 -26.85 -21.29
CA LEU A 222 -0.90 -26.12 -21.52
C LEU A 222 -1.11 -24.75 -22.19
N GLN A 223 -2.26 -24.55 -22.83
CA GLN A 223 -2.66 -23.26 -23.40
C GLN A 223 -3.40 -22.36 -22.41
N GLN A 224 -3.84 -22.90 -21.28
CA GLN A 224 -4.36 -22.11 -20.17
C GLN A 224 -3.21 -21.63 -19.28
N THR A 225 -3.30 -20.39 -18.82
CA THR A 225 -2.31 -19.84 -17.90
C THR A 225 -2.34 -20.57 -16.56
N ASN A 226 -1.17 -20.98 -16.08
CA ASN A 226 -0.99 -21.42 -14.70
C ASN A 226 -0.65 -20.25 -13.76
N ALA A 227 -0.41 -19.04 -14.31
CA ALA A 227 0.08 -17.90 -13.55
C ALA A 227 -0.91 -17.49 -12.46
N ARG A 228 -0.39 -17.30 -11.25
CA ARG A 228 -1.15 -16.73 -10.14
C ARG A 228 -1.08 -15.20 -10.23
N LEU A 229 -2.14 -14.52 -9.82
CA LEU A 229 -2.16 -13.06 -9.83
C LEU A 229 -1.34 -12.57 -8.63
N GLY A 230 -0.20 -11.95 -8.90
CA GLY A 230 0.58 -11.23 -7.89
C GLY A 230 0.01 -9.83 -7.63
N ASP A 231 0.78 -9.03 -6.91
CA ASP A 231 0.41 -7.67 -6.52
C ASP A 231 0.31 -6.75 -7.75
N VAL A 232 -0.89 -6.24 -7.99
CA VAL A 232 -1.23 -5.44 -9.18
C VAL A 232 -0.37 -4.17 -9.33
N TYR A 233 0.22 -3.67 -8.24
CA TYR A 233 1.08 -2.49 -8.26
C TYR A 233 2.51 -2.77 -8.77
N PHE A 234 2.90 -4.04 -8.82
CA PHE A 234 4.26 -4.47 -9.16
C PHE A 234 4.31 -5.40 -10.37
N ILE A 235 3.29 -6.22 -10.60
CA ILE A 235 3.27 -7.14 -11.74
C ILE A 235 3.14 -6.43 -13.10
N GLY A 236 3.61 -7.12 -14.13
CA GLY A 236 3.51 -6.72 -15.53
C GLY A 236 2.12 -6.90 -16.14
N GLU A 237 1.90 -6.27 -17.29
CA GLU A 237 0.61 -6.39 -18.03
C GLU A 237 0.32 -7.84 -18.43
N GLU A 238 1.32 -8.58 -18.89
CA GLU A 238 1.16 -9.96 -19.33
C GLU A 238 0.58 -10.83 -18.20
N GLN A 239 1.11 -10.73 -16.99
CA GLN A 239 0.59 -11.46 -15.82
C GLN A 239 -0.80 -10.95 -15.42
N LEU A 240 -1.01 -9.63 -15.40
CA LEU A 240 -2.30 -9.01 -15.05
C LEU A 240 -3.45 -9.47 -15.97
N TYR A 241 -3.16 -9.67 -17.26
CA TYR A 241 -4.13 -10.11 -18.27
C TYR A 241 -4.18 -11.63 -18.47
N GLY A 242 -3.48 -12.41 -17.64
CA GLY A 242 -3.54 -13.87 -17.67
C GLY A 242 -2.72 -14.52 -18.79
N GLY A 243 -1.59 -13.91 -19.14
CA GLY A 243 -0.59 -14.52 -20.02
C GLY A 243 0.04 -15.77 -19.39
N LEU A 244 0.65 -16.61 -20.23
CA LEU A 244 1.36 -17.81 -19.78
C LEU A 244 2.58 -17.43 -18.94
N SER A 245 2.84 -18.18 -17.87
CA SER A 245 3.96 -17.87 -16.99
C SER A 245 5.31 -17.95 -17.71
N SER A 246 6.13 -16.92 -17.52
CA SER A 246 7.49 -16.85 -18.04
C SER A 246 8.41 -16.13 -17.04
N PRO A 247 9.74 -16.36 -17.09
CA PRO A 247 10.70 -15.62 -16.27
C PRO A 247 10.62 -14.08 -16.44
N ARG A 248 10.02 -13.59 -17.53
CA ARG A 248 9.83 -12.16 -17.79
C ARG A 248 8.85 -11.49 -16.82
N PHE A 249 8.01 -12.26 -16.12
CA PHE A 249 7.13 -11.73 -15.08
C PHE A 249 7.95 -11.23 -13.89
N ASP A 250 8.94 -12.02 -13.47
CA ASP A 250 9.82 -11.67 -12.36
C ASP A 250 10.76 -10.51 -12.71
N GLU A 251 11.21 -10.42 -13.96
CA GLU A 251 11.98 -9.26 -14.46
C GLU A 251 11.16 -7.95 -14.34
N GLN A 252 9.87 -7.99 -14.67
CA GLN A 252 8.96 -6.85 -14.51
C GLN A 252 8.71 -6.51 -13.04
N GLY A 253 8.49 -7.51 -12.18
CA GLY A 253 8.35 -7.32 -10.73
C GLY A 253 9.62 -6.72 -10.09
N ALA A 254 10.80 -7.16 -10.52
CA ALA A 254 12.07 -6.61 -10.07
C ALA A 254 12.24 -5.15 -10.51
N ALA A 255 11.92 -4.79 -11.77
CA ALA A 255 11.95 -3.41 -12.22
C ALA A 255 10.98 -2.51 -11.43
N ALA A 256 9.74 -2.97 -11.22
CA ALA A 256 8.76 -2.27 -10.41
C ALA A 256 9.24 -2.04 -8.97
N THR A 257 9.83 -3.07 -8.37
CA THR A 257 10.38 -3.03 -7.01
C THR A 257 11.53 -2.04 -6.88
N LEU A 258 12.52 -2.14 -7.77
CA LEU A 258 13.69 -1.24 -7.78
C LEU A 258 13.27 0.21 -8.00
N TYR A 259 12.31 0.45 -8.90
CA TYR A 259 11.76 1.78 -9.12
C TYR A 259 11.02 2.31 -7.89
N ALA A 260 10.15 1.51 -7.26
CA ALA A 260 9.39 1.91 -6.09
C ALA A 260 10.33 2.31 -4.94
N LEU A 261 11.39 1.54 -4.70
CA LEU A 261 12.41 1.83 -3.66
C LEU A 261 13.24 3.08 -3.99
N ALA A 262 13.66 3.25 -5.24
CA ALA A 262 14.46 4.39 -5.66
C ALA A 262 13.66 5.71 -5.67
N SER A 263 12.36 5.63 -5.95
CA SER A 263 11.45 6.77 -6.00
C SER A 263 10.75 7.04 -4.66
N GLY A 264 10.71 6.06 -3.74
CA GLY A 264 9.96 6.17 -2.49
C GLY A 264 8.45 6.09 -2.70
N GLN A 265 8.02 5.32 -3.71
CA GLN A 265 6.62 5.07 -4.06
C GLN A 265 6.20 3.65 -3.65
N SER A 266 4.90 3.37 -3.71
CA SER A 266 4.30 2.06 -3.44
C SER A 266 3.96 1.27 -4.71
N CYS A 267 4.29 1.77 -5.90
CA CYS A 267 3.94 1.12 -7.16
C CYS A 267 4.86 1.53 -8.31
N ARG A 268 4.73 0.86 -9.47
CA ARG A 268 5.47 1.17 -10.70
C ARG A 268 4.88 2.31 -11.55
N PHE A 269 3.60 2.62 -11.38
CA PHE A 269 2.85 3.42 -12.36
C PHE A 269 3.31 4.88 -12.49
N GLY A 270 4.05 5.40 -11.51
CA GLY A 270 4.50 6.80 -11.52
C GLY A 270 5.68 7.10 -12.44
N HIS A 271 6.25 6.09 -13.10
CA HIS A 271 7.53 6.20 -13.82
C HIS A 271 7.51 7.14 -15.03
N GLN A 272 6.34 7.51 -15.55
CA GLN A 272 6.26 8.50 -16.64
C GLN A 272 6.47 9.92 -16.11
N ALA A 273 5.84 10.25 -14.98
CA ALA A 273 5.93 11.57 -14.34
C ALA A 273 7.22 11.72 -13.51
N ILE A 274 7.65 10.64 -12.86
CA ILE A 274 8.88 10.58 -12.04
C ILE A 274 9.76 9.47 -12.64
N PRO A 275 10.45 9.70 -13.77
CA PRO A 275 11.23 8.66 -14.43
C PRO A 275 12.46 8.28 -13.62
N ALA A 276 12.97 7.05 -13.80
CA ALA A 276 14.18 6.57 -13.13
C ALA A 276 15.39 7.46 -13.42
N THR A 277 15.42 8.10 -14.59
CA THR A 277 16.39 9.13 -14.99
C THR A 277 16.37 10.41 -14.13
N SER A 278 15.32 10.65 -13.34
CA SER A 278 15.22 11.77 -12.37
C SER A 278 15.63 11.38 -10.94
N LEU A 279 15.93 10.10 -10.68
CA LEU A 279 16.09 9.58 -9.33
C LEU A 279 17.53 9.62 -8.77
N GLY A 280 18.47 10.27 -9.46
CA GLY A 280 19.87 10.30 -9.00
C GLY A 280 20.60 8.97 -9.21
N LEU A 281 20.03 8.06 -10.00
CA LEU A 281 20.63 6.76 -10.32
C LEU A 281 21.75 6.92 -11.38
N PRO A 282 22.69 5.95 -11.48
CA PRO A 282 23.65 5.91 -12.57
C PRO A 282 22.94 5.92 -13.93
N MET A 283 23.41 6.73 -14.88
CA MET A 283 22.72 6.96 -16.16
C MET A 283 22.38 5.67 -16.93
N GLU A 284 23.30 4.71 -16.96
CA GLU A 284 23.08 3.43 -17.65
C GLU A 284 21.96 2.62 -16.98
N PHE A 285 22.00 2.50 -15.64
CA PHE A 285 21.00 1.78 -14.87
C PHE A 285 19.63 2.46 -14.92
N ALA A 286 19.58 3.79 -14.81
CA ALA A 286 18.36 4.56 -14.88
C ALA A 286 17.60 4.37 -16.20
N ARG A 287 18.32 4.44 -17.33
CA ARG A 287 17.73 4.24 -18.66
C ARG A 287 17.29 2.80 -18.89
N MET A 288 18.06 1.84 -18.37
CA MET A 288 17.68 0.43 -18.39
C MET A 288 16.37 0.21 -17.61
N LEU A 289 16.25 0.78 -16.41
CA LEU A 289 15.07 0.65 -15.57
C LEU A 289 13.83 1.29 -16.21
N ASP A 290 13.95 2.51 -16.77
CA ASP A 290 12.89 3.14 -17.57
C ASP A 290 12.48 2.28 -18.77
N SER A 291 13.43 1.59 -19.40
CA SER A 291 13.16 0.70 -20.54
C SER A 291 12.46 -0.60 -20.13
N MET A 292 12.75 -1.14 -18.93
CA MET A 292 12.05 -2.31 -18.38
C MET A 292 10.60 -2.00 -17.99
N LEU A 293 10.33 -0.75 -17.56
CA LEU A 293 8.99 -0.27 -17.22
C LEU A 293 8.23 0.28 -18.43
N GLY A 294 8.91 0.50 -19.56
CA GLY A 294 8.33 1.12 -20.74
C GLY A 294 7.19 0.32 -21.38
N PRO A 295 6.32 0.96 -22.18
CA PRO A 295 5.17 0.32 -22.80
C PRO A 295 5.52 -0.65 -23.95
N ASP A 296 6.68 -0.49 -24.59
CA ASP A 296 7.13 -1.34 -25.71
C ASP A 296 7.63 -2.71 -25.22
N PRO A 297 6.92 -3.82 -25.52
CA PRO A 297 7.31 -5.16 -25.08
C PRO A 297 8.69 -5.58 -25.59
N THR A 298 9.07 -5.19 -26.81
CA THR A 298 10.36 -5.59 -27.40
C THR A 298 11.51 -4.90 -26.67
N LEU A 299 11.33 -3.62 -26.34
CA LEU A 299 12.30 -2.86 -25.56
C LEU A 299 12.42 -3.42 -24.13
N ARG A 300 11.29 -3.76 -23.49
CA ARG A 300 11.30 -4.39 -22.15
C ARG A 300 12.11 -5.67 -22.11
N LEU A 301 11.91 -6.57 -23.07
CA LEU A 301 12.65 -7.84 -23.14
C LEU A 301 14.15 -7.62 -23.28
N ARG A 302 14.56 -6.71 -24.18
CA ARG A 302 15.98 -6.36 -24.36
C ARG A 302 16.58 -5.72 -23.10
N ALA A 303 15.82 -4.88 -22.42
CA ALA A 303 16.26 -4.25 -21.17
C ALA A 303 16.39 -5.27 -20.04
N GLY A 304 15.49 -6.25 -19.94
CA GLY A 304 15.59 -7.35 -18.98
C GLY A 304 16.80 -8.26 -19.23
N ASP A 305 17.09 -8.57 -20.50
CA ASP A 305 18.32 -9.31 -20.85
C ASP A 305 19.59 -8.48 -20.55
N HIS A 306 19.56 -7.17 -20.82
CA HIS A 306 20.65 -6.26 -20.49
C HIS A 306 20.88 -6.18 -18.97
N TYR A 307 19.80 -6.11 -18.19
CA TYR A 307 19.84 -6.11 -16.72
C TYR A 307 20.56 -7.35 -16.20
N LEU A 308 20.07 -8.56 -16.51
CA LEU A 308 20.66 -9.79 -15.99
C LEU A 308 22.11 -10.02 -16.43
N LYS A 309 22.47 -9.50 -17.62
CA LYS A 309 23.83 -9.63 -18.18
C LYS A 309 24.81 -8.63 -17.56
N GLU A 310 24.44 -7.35 -17.48
CA GLU A 310 25.37 -6.26 -17.17
C GLU A 310 25.35 -5.85 -15.70
N MET A 311 24.36 -6.27 -14.90
CA MET A 311 24.28 -5.91 -13.48
C MET A 311 25.55 -6.23 -12.68
N PRO A 312 26.20 -7.41 -12.84
CA PRO A 312 27.45 -7.71 -12.13
C PRO A 312 28.60 -6.75 -12.47
N ARG A 313 28.58 -6.11 -13.66
CA ARG A 313 29.54 -5.08 -14.04
C ARG A 313 29.16 -3.74 -13.41
N MET A 314 27.89 -3.35 -13.49
CA MET A 314 27.39 -2.11 -12.90
C MET A 314 27.62 -2.07 -11.38
N ALA A 315 27.43 -3.19 -10.68
CA ALA A 315 27.63 -3.34 -9.24
C ALA A 315 29.07 -3.14 -8.78
N ARG A 316 30.06 -3.29 -9.67
CA ARG A 316 31.48 -3.02 -9.39
C ARG A 316 31.84 -1.54 -9.46
N THR A 317 30.90 -0.68 -9.84
CA THR A 317 31.11 0.77 -9.86
C THR A 317 31.28 1.28 -8.43
N VAL A 318 32.35 2.02 -8.18
CA VAL A 318 32.60 2.62 -6.87
C VAL A 318 31.60 3.77 -6.66
N MET A 319 30.62 3.53 -5.80
CA MET A 319 29.62 4.50 -5.38
C MET A 319 29.77 4.77 -3.88
N ILE A 320 29.48 6.00 -3.46
CA ILE A 320 29.36 6.38 -2.05
C ILE A 320 27.94 6.90 -1.79
N ASP A 321 27.49 6.80 -0.54
CA ASP A 321 26.31 7.52 -0.12
C ASP A 321 26.62 9.02 -0.10
N LEU A 322 25.97 9.75 -1.02
CA LEU A 322 26.13 11.19 -1.11
C LEU A 322 25.32 11.86 0.00
N PRO A 323 25.84 12.91 0.64
CA PRO A 323 25.05 13.69 1.58
C PRO A 323 23.91 14.37 0.80
N GLU A 324 22.68 13.92 1.03
CA GLU A 324 21.50 14.57 0.45
C GLU A 324 20.93 15.61 1.42
N PRO A 325 20.66 16.85 0.96
CA PRO A 325 19.96 17.82 1.77
C PRO A 325 18.57 17.27 2.13
N ALA A 326 18.08 17.63 3.32
CA ALA A 326 16.74 17.26 3.73
C ALA A 326 15.71 17.75 2.69
N PRO A 327 14.72 16.93 2.33
CA PRO A 327 13.75 17.28 1.31
C PRO A 327 12.97 18.52 1.76
N ILE A 328 12.89 19.53 0.90
CA ILE A 328 12.08 20.72 1.14
C ILE A 328 10.62 20.35 0.88
N PRO A 329 9.71 20.52 1.85
CA PRO A 329 8.31 20.18 1.67
C PRO A 329 7.64 21.12 0.64
N LEU A 330 6.98 20.55 -0.36
CA LEU A 330 6.20 21.32 -1.36
C LEU A 330 4.93 21.91 -0.75
N VAL A 331 4.32 21.21 0.20
CA VAL A 331 3.12 21.63 0.95
C VAL A 331 3.37 21.50 2.46
N PRO A 332 2.63 22.21 3.31
CA PRO A 332 2.86 22.21 4.76
C PRO A 332 2.76 20.81 5.39
N VAL A 333 3.85 20.38 6.05
CA VAL A 333 3.93 19.16 6.85
C VAL A 333 4.30 19.53 8.28
N TRP A 334 3.38 19.29 9.21
CA TRP A 334 3.56 19.58 10.63
C TRP A 334 4.00 18.32 11.35
N THR A 335 4.93 18.47 12.29
CA THR A 335 5.39 17.36 13.15
C THR A 335 5.00 17.62 14.58
N ARG A 336 4.44 16.60 15.24
CA ARG A 336 4.06 16.61 16.65
C ARG A 336 4.63 15.38 17.31
N LEU A 337 5.09 15.51 18.55
CA LEU A 337 5.32 14.34 19.38
C LEU A 337 4.00 13.99 20.06
N SER A 338 3.45 12.83 19.72
CA SER A 338 2.33 12.24 20.44
C SER A 338 2.84 11.03 21.21
N GLY A 339 2.54 10.98 22.52
CA GLY A 339 2.73 9.75 23.31
C GLY A 339 1.68 8.68 23.02
N ARG A 340 0.76 8.93 22.06
CA ARG A 340 -0.25 7.96 21.61
C ARG A 340 0.18 7.36 20.28
N GLU A 341 0.11 6.04 20.18
CA GLU A 341 0.16 5.31 18.91
C GLU A 341 -1.04 5.69 18.04
N ILE A 342 -0.76 6.01 16.78
CA ILE A 342 -1.77 6.38 15.78
C ILE A 342 -1.80 5.30 14.70
N ASP A 343 -3.00 4.84 14.38
CA ASP A 343 -3.25 3.89 13.31
C ASP A 343 -4.02 4.61 12.20
N THR A 344 -3.30 5.12 11.21
CA THR A 344 -3.87 6.03 10.21
C THR A 344 -4.65 5.28 9.15
N VAL A 345 -5.85 5.78 8.87
CA VAL A 345 -6.74 5.28 7.82
C VAL A 345 -7.08 6.41 6.87
N VAL A 346 -7.03 6.11 5.56
CA VAL A 346 -7.10 7.11 4.48
C VAL A 346 -8.42 7.01 3.73
N TYR A 347 -9.37 7.88 4.02
CA TYR A 347 -10.62 7.95 3.28
C TYR A 347 -10.49 8.94 2.12
N SER A 348 -10.81 8.54 0.90
CA SER A 348 -10.73 9.43 -0.26
C SER A 348 -12.02 9.38 -1.06
N SER A 349 -12.47 10.54 -1.55
CA SER A 349 -13.67 10.69 -2.37
C SER A 349 -13.35 11.29 -3.74
N ARG A 350 -14.33 11.20 -4.65
CA ARG A 350 -14.26 11.69 -6.04
C ARG A 350 -13.15 10.98 -6.81
N LYS A 351 -13.03 9.66 -6.69
CA LYS A 351 -12.06 8.87 -7.47
C LYS A 351 -12.51 8.62 -8.91
N SER A 352 -13.82 8.68 -9.16
CA SER A 352 -14.48 8.38 -10.44
C SER A 352 -13.99 9.27 -11.59
N PHE A 353 -13.70 10.56 -11.36
CA PHE A 353 -13.21 11.45 -12.42
C PHE A 353 -11.80 11.08 -12.93
N LEU A 354 -11.05 10.26 -12.18
CA LEU A 354 -9.75 9.74 -12.60
C LEU A 354 -9.88 8.55 -13.57
N ARG A 355 -11.09 7.99 -13.76
CA ARG A 355 -11.37 6.98 -14.79
C ARG A 355 -11.58 7.64 -16.15
N GLN A 356 -11.12 7.00 -17.22
CA GLN A 356 -11.39 7.41 -18.60
C GLN A 356 -12.89 7.42 -18.88
N GLU A 357 -13.37 8.41 -19.64
CA GLU A 357 -14.77 8.51 -20.06
C GLU A 357 -15.19 7.22 -20.79
N GLY A 358 -16.28 6.58 -20.32
CA GLY A 358 -16.85 5.39 -20.96
C GLY A 358 -16.37 4.02 -20.42
N ALA A 359 -15.58 3.98 -19.35
CA ALA A 359 -15.25 2.71 -18.69
C ALA A 359 -16.50 2.08 -18.02
N PRO A 360 -16.84 0.81 -18.32
CA PRO A 360 -18.02 0.17 -17.72
C PRO A 360 -17.88 0.02 -16.20
N GLU A 361 -18.94 0.34 -15.45
CA GLU A 361 -19.04 0.10 -14.01
C GLU A 361 -19.20 -1.41 -13.73
N THR A 362 -18.11 -2.15 -13.65
CA THR A 362 -18.12 -3.57 -13.24
C THR A 362 -17.57 -3.73 -11.83
N LEU A 363 -18.24 -3.11 -10.85
CA LEU A 363 -18.01 -3.36 -9.42
C LEU A 363 -19.18 -4.20 -8.88
N ASN A 364 -19.23 -5.49 -9.22
CA ASN A 364 -20.21 -6.42 -8.62
C ASN A 364 -19.51 -7.68 -8.10
N ASP A 365 -19.88 -8.02 -6.86
CA ASP A 365 -19.59 -9.24 -6.09
C ASP A 365 -18.12 -9.62 -5.90
N VAL A 366 -17.51 -9.06 -4.85
CA VAL A 366 -16.20 -9.50 -4.36
C VAL A 366 -16.33 -9.94 -2.90
N ASN A 367 -16.24 -11.25 -2.65
CA ASN A 367 -15.99 -11.82 -1.32
C ASN A 367 -14.55 -11.52 -0.90
N ASP A 368 -14.25 -11.49 0.41
CA ASP A 368 -12.91 -11.28 1.03
C ASP A 368 -11.77 -12.13 0.42
N VAL A 369 -12.09 -13.20 -0.31
CA VAL A 369 -11.14 -14.11 -0.97
C VAL A 369 -10.73 -13.64 -2.38
N GLN A 370 -11.34 -12.57 -2.92
CA GLN A 370 -11.14 -12.06 -4.29
C GLN A 370 -10.66 -10.60 -4.34
N LEU A 371 -9.96 -10.12 -3.31
CA LEU A 371 -9.43 -8.75 -3.22
C LEU A 371 -8.65 -8.34 -4.49
N ASP A 372 -7.84 -9.23 -5.05
CA ASP A 372 -7.03 -8.96 -6.25
C ASP A 372 -7.88 -8.68 -7.50
N ARG A 373 -9.08 -9.30 -7.61
CA ARG A 373 -10.05 -9.03 -8.67
C ARG A 373 -10.73 -7.67 -8.47
N TYR A 374 -10.98 -7.27 -7.23
CA TYR A 374 -11.48 -5.93 -6.94
C TYR A 374 -10.46 -4.88 -7.38
N TYR A 375 -9.18 -5.01 -7.00
CA TYR A 375 -8.16 -4.03 -7.40
C TYR A 375 -8.00 -3.96 -8.92
N LYS A 376 -8.01 -5.12 -9.60
CA LYS A 376 -7.98 -5.18 -11.07
C LYS A 376 -9.15 -4.41 -11.70
N ASN A 377 -10.36 -4.59 -11.20
CA ASN A 377 -11.56 -3.89 -11.70
C ASN A 377 -11.57 -2.41 -11.30
N PHE A 378 -11.08 -2.08 -10.09
CA PHE A 378 -11.06 -0.72 -9.57
C PHE A 378 -10.13 0.20 -10.38
N MET A 379 -8.95 -0.32 -10.74
CA MET A 379 -7.92 0.34 -11.52
C MET A 379 -8.21 0.34 -13.03
N GLN A 380 -9.22 -0.40 -13.47
CA GLN A 380 -9.59 -0.51 -14.88
C GLN A 380 -10.10 0.84 -15.40
N GLY A 381 -9.54 1.31 -16.51
CA GLY A 381 -9.89 2.59 -17.12
C GLY A 381 -9.18 3.81 -16.52
N MET A 382 -8.33 3.67 -15.48
CA MET A 382 -7.46 4.78 -15.02
C MET A 382 -6.14 4.80 -15.79
N GLY A 383 -5.59 5.99 -16.05
CA GLY A 383 -4.22 6.14 -16.57
C GLY A 383 -3.17 5.78 -15.51
N GLU A 384 -1.93 5.52 -15.94
CA GLU A 384 -0.86 5.10 -15.01
C GLU A 384 -0.52 6.20 -13.98
N THR A 385 -0.45 7.46 -14.39
CA THR A 385 -0.19 8.57 -13.47
C THR A 385 -1.30 8.74 -12.43
N GLU A 386 -2.57 8.57 -12.82
CA GLU A 386 -3.71 8.60 -11.89
C GLU A 386 -3.65 7.45 -10.88
N LYS A 387 -3.31 6.23 -11.34
CA LYS A 387 -3.07 5.06 -10.47
C LYS A 387 -1.94 5.34 -9.49
N ALA A 388 -0.85 5.93 -9.95
CA ALA A 388 0.30 6.29 -9.12
C ALA A 388 -0.08 7.34 -8.06
N PHE A 389 -0.86 8.36 -8.44
CA PHE A 389 -1.34 9.37 -7.51
C PHE A 389 -2.19 8.76 -6.39
N LEU A 390 -3.14 7.89 -6.73
CA LEU A 390 -3.95 7.19 -5.72
C LEU A 390 -3.09 6.32 -4.79
N ALA A 391 -2.13 5.56 -5.35
CA ALA A 391 -1.21 4.75 -4.57
C ALA A 391 -0.32 5.61 -3.64
N ALA A 392 0.10 6.79 -4.10
CA ALA A 392 0.87 7.74 -3.30
C ALA A 392 0.04 8.31 -2.13
N VAL A 393 -1.25 8.61 -2.35
CA VAL A 393 -2.17 9.02 -1.28
C VAL A 393 -2.38 7.89 -0.27
N SER A 394 -2.60 6.65 -0.73
CA SER A 394 -2.71 5.47 0.14
C SER A 394 -1.46 5.26 0.98
N ARG A 395 -0.27 5.46 0.39
CA ARG A 395 1.03 5.36 1.11
C ARG A 395 1.14 6.33 2.27
N LEU A 396 0.51 7.51 2.21
CA LEU A 396 0.49 8.45 3.35
C LEU A 396 -0.18 7.83 4.60
N GLY A 397 -1.13 6.92 4.40
CA GLY A 397 -1.79 6.18 5.48
C GLY A 397 -0.90 5.18 6.22
N ARG A 398 0.26 4.84 5.66
CA ARG A 398 1.25 3.96 6.31
C ARG A 398 2.11 4.71 7.33
N TYR A 399 1.93 6.02 7.47
CA TYR A 399 2.58 6.85 8.48
C TYR A 399 1.60 7.21 9.59
N PRO A 400 2.06 7.46 10.83
CA PRO A 400 1.21 7.93 11.92
C PRO A 400 0.84 9.41 11.71
N VAL A 401 -0.09 9.68 10.80
CA VAL A 401 -0.48 11.01 10.35
C VAL A 401 -1.99 11.24 10.49
N GLU A 402 -2.36 12.46 10.84
CA GLU A 402 -3.76 12.90 10.86
C GLU A 402 -3.96 14.20 10.08
N GLY A 403 -5.14 14.33 9.49
CA GLY A 403 -5.62 15.54 8.85
C GLY A 403 -6.23 15.27 7.48
N GLY A 404 -5.88 16.06 6.48
CA GLY A 404 -6.54 15.96 5.18
C GLY A 404 -5.78 16.65 4.05
N LEU A 405 -6.23 16.39 2.84
CA LEU A 405 -5.76 17.06 1.65
C LEU A 405 -6.89 17.19 0.63
N ALA A 406 -6.83 18.25 -0.17
CA ALA A 406 -7.60 18.38 -1.39
C ALA A 406 -6.71 18.87 -2.52
N VAL A 407 -6.93 18.29 -3.68
CA VAL A 407 -6.25 18.67 -4.91
C VAL A 407 -7.31 19.03 -5.92
N ARG A 408 -7.24 20.26 -6.44
CA ARG A 408 -8.09 20.73 -7.53
C ARG A 408 -7.22 20.93 -8.76
N TRP A 409 -7.59 20.26 -9.84
CA TRP A 409 -6.96 20.44 -11.14
C TRP A 409 -7.76 21.42 -11.98
N GLU A 410 -7.05 22.40 -12.51
CA GLU A 410 -7.54 23.45 -13.41
C GLU A 410 -6.73 23.42 -14.72
N ALA A 411 -7.04 24.28 -15.68
CA ALA A 411 -6.34 24.30 -16.97
C ALA A 411 -4.87 24.78 -16.87
N ASP A 412 -4.54 25.58 -15.86
CA ASP A 412 -3.23 26.20 -15.65
C ASP A 412 -2.31 25.40 -14.72
N GLY A 413 -2.84 24.43 -13.98
CA GLY A 413 -2.11 23.65 -13.00
C GLY A 413 -2.99 23.04 -11.92
N ILE A 414 -2.38 22.78 -10.78
CA ILE A 414 -3.05 22.21 -9.61
C ILE A 414 -3.02 23.17 -8.42
N TYR A 415 -4.08 23.13 -7.64
CA TYR A 415 -4.25 23.84 -6.39
C TYR A 415 -4.34 22.79 -5.28
N VAL A 416 -3.38 22.83 -4.35
CA VAL A 416 -3.27 21.83 -3.29
C VAL A 416 -3.47 22.49 -1.93
N ASP A 417 -4.47 22.01 -1.20
CA ASP A 417 -4.75 22.37 0.18
C ASP A 417 -4.42 21.17 1.07
N THR A 418 -3.56 21.34 2.08
CA THR A 418 -3.21 20.25 3.00
C THR A 418 -3.18 20.71 4.45
N SER A 419 -3.51 19.79 5.34
CA SER A 419 -3.20 19.88 6.77
C SER A 419 -2.74 18.49 7.18
N LEU A 420 -1.44 18.25 7.18
CA LEU A 420 -0.85 16.96 7.52
C LEU A 420 -0.09 17.09 8.84
N ASN A 421 -0.53 16.37 9.87
CA ASN A 421 0.10 16.34 11.18
C ASN A 421 0.73 14.96 11.39
N LEU A 422 2.04 14.87 11.22
CA LEU A 422 2.81 13.65 11.48
C LEU A 422 3.13 13.55 12.98
N HIS A 423 2.89 12.39 13.57
CA HIS A 423 3.04 12.16 15.01
C HIS A 423 4.34 11.44 15.40
N ASP A 424 5.20 11.17 14.43
CA ASP A 424 6.55 10.65 14.61
C ASP A 424 7.57 11.53 13.87
N PRO A 425 8.38 12.34 14.58
CA PRO A 425 9.41 13.16 13.97
C PRO A 425 10.52 12.37 13.25
N ALA A 426 10.79 11.12 13.63
CA ALA A 426 11.83 10.32 12.99
C ALA A 426 11.49 10.05 11.52
N LEU A 427 10.20 9.87 11.22
CA LEU A 427 9.69 9.61 9.88
C LEU A 427 9.52 10.87 9.02
N LYS A 428 9.86 12.06 9.53
CA LYS A 428 9.61 13.34 8.84
C LYS A 428 10.22 13.40 7.44
N LYS A 429 11.44 12.89 7.28
CA LYS A 429 12.15 12.87 5.99
C LYS A 429 11.44 12.00 4.96
N ALA A 430 11.12 10.76 5.33
CA ALA A 430 10.41 9.80 4.48
C ALA A 430 8.99 10.27 4.13
N PHE A 431 8.28 10.78 5.13
CA PHE A 431 6.93 11.32 4.95
C PHE A 431 6.91 12.53 4.02
N THR A 432 7.82 13.49 4.20
CA THR A 432 7.94 14.67 3.32
C THR A 432 8.24 14.25 1.87
N THR A 433 9.08 13.24 1.67
CA THR A 433 9.35 12.69 0.34
C THR A 433 8.10 12.06 -0.27
N SER A 434 7.32 11.33 0.52
CA SER A 434 6.05 10.72 0.06
C SER A 434 5.02 11.79 -0.34
N VAL A 435 4.91 12.87 0.45
CA VAL A 435 4.04 14.02 0.13
C VAL A 435 4.50 14.73 -1.14
N ASN A 436 5.81 14.97 -1.30
CA ASN A 436 6.34 15.59 -2.50
C ASN A 436 6.09 14.75 -3.75
N ASN A 437 6.23 13.42 -3.65
CA ASN A 437 5.89 12.50 -4.74
C ASN A 437 4.41 12.60 -5.12
N MET A 438 3.50 12.64 -4.15
CA MET A 438 2.07 12.85 -4.40
C MET A 438 1.81 14.15 -5.17
N VAL A 439 2.44 15.27 -4.77
CA VAL A 439 2.30 16.57 -5.49
C VAL A 439 2.90 16.51 -6.89
N ASN A 440 4.06 15.88 -7.08
CA ASN A 440 4.68 15.72 -8.40
C ASN A 440 3.82 14.87 -9.35
N LEU A 441 3.23 13.78 -8.84
CA LEU A 441 2.31 12.95 -9.62
C LEU A 441 1.03 13.72 -9.98
N ALA A 442 0.50 14.53 -9.04
CA ALA A 442 -0.67 15.37 -9.30
C ALA A 442 -0.40 16.41 -10.41
N GLN A 443 0.78 17.03 -10.46
CA GLN A 443 1.14 18.01 -11.49
C GLN A 443 1.14 17.39 -12.91
N ALA A 444 1.34 16.08 -13.02
CA ALA A 444 1.38 15.34 -14.29
C ALA A 444 0.01 14.79 -14.75
N ILE A 445 -1.07 15.09 -14.01
CA ILE A 445 -2.43 14.72 -14.41
C ILE A 445 -3.08 15.93 -15.10
N TYR A 446 -3.48 15.76 -16.36
CA TYR A 446 -4.11 16.80 -17.19
C TYR A 446 -5.62 16.56 -17.31
N ARG A 447 -6.35 16.78 -16.22
CA ARG A 447 -7.81 16.66 -16.14
C ARG A 447 -8.38 17.80 -15.32
N GLN A 448 -9.65 18.12 -15.47
CA GLN A 448 -10.34 19.04 -14.54
C GLN A 448 -11.11 18.23 -13.51
N GLY A 449 -10.96 18.59 -12.24
CA GLY A 449 -11.61 17.84 -11.17
C GLY A 449 -11.10 18.21 -9.78
N ILE A 450 -11.74 17.66 -8.76
CA ILE A 450 -11.36 17.84 -7.36
C ILE A 450 -11.27 16.46 -6.72
N PHE A 451 -10.13 16.18 -6.09
CA PHE A 451 -9.90 15.01 -5.25
C PHE A 451 -9.80 15.45 -3.80
N LYS A 452 -10.39 14.65 -2.90
CA LYS A 452 -10.34 14.89 -1.46
C LYS A 452 -9.91 13.62 -0.75
N SER A 453 -9.06 13.78 0.26
CA SER A 453 -8.64 12.68 1.13
C SER A 453 -8.50 13.12 2.58
N CYS A 454 -8.89 12.22 3.47
CA CYS A 454 -8.98 12.37 4.90
C CYS A 454 -8.08 11.31 5.54
N LEU A 455 -7.27 11.70 6.51
CA LEU A 455 -6.41 10.81 7.27
C LEU A 455 -6.80 10.91 8.73
N PHE A 456 -7.31 9.83 9.31
CA PHE A 456 -7.78 9.82 10.70
C PHE A 456 -7.23 8.62 11.46
N ASN A 457 -7.17 8.75 12.79
CA ASN A 457 -6.78 7.67 13.67
C ASN A 457 -7.92 6.65 13.82
N ALA A 458 -7.73 5.44 13.30
CA ALA A 458 -8.70 4.35 13.36
C ALA A 458 -9.12 3.99 14.79
N ARG A 459 -8.21 4.19 15.76
CA ARG A 459 -8.44 3.91 17.19
C ARG A 459 -9.55 4.75 17.81
N ASP A 460 -9.82 5.93 17.25
CA ASP A 460 -10.83 6.86 17.74
C ASP A 460 -12.20 6.64 17.05
N THR A 461 -12.33 5.60 16.22
CA THR A 461 -13.58 5.25 15.53
C THR A 461 -14.64 4.76 16.52
N LEU A 462 -15.83 5.35 16.47
CA LEU A 462 -16.98 4.88 17.22
C LEU A 462 -17.72 3.81 16.41
N HIS A 463 -18.11 2.73 17.08
CA HIS A 463 -18.87 1.62 16.48
C HIS A 463 -20.23 1.48 17.15
N ILE A 464 -21.28 1.49 16.34
CA ILE A 464 -22.66 1.31 16.77
C ILE A 464 -23.25 0.14 15.99
N GLU A 465 -23.71 -0.88 16.70
CA GLU A 465 -24.24 -2.12 16.12
C GLU A 465 -25.75 -2.19 16.30
N ARG A 466 -26.40 -2.92 15.39
CA ARG A 466 -27.83 -3.26 15.47
C ARG A 466 -28.05 -4.72 15.07
N ASP A 467 -29.09 -5.34 15.64
CA ASP A 467 -29.38 -6.77 15.41
C ASP A 467 -29.94 -7.04 14.00
N GLU A 468 -30.74 -6.11 13.46
CA GLU A 468 -31.41 -6.25 12.17
C GLU A 468 -31.27 -4.98 11.32
N PRO A 469 -31.22 -5.10 9.97
CA PRO A 469 -31.05 -3.94 9.08
C PRO A 469 -32.20 -2.92 9.11
N ASP A 470 -33.36 -3.31 9.64
CA ASP A 470 -34.54 -2.45 9.73
C ASP A 470 -34.63 -1.72 11.09
N HIS A 471 -33.81 -2.09 12.07
CA HIS A 471 -33.75 -1.41 13.36
C HIS A 471 -32.92 -0.11 13.30
N PRO A 472 -33.28 0.93 14.07
CA PRO A 472 -32.46 2.14 14.15
C PRO A 472 -31.13 1.87 14.85
N PHE A 473 -30.09 2.63 14.50
CA PHE A 473 -28.84 2.63 15.24
C PHE A 473 -29.01 3.39 16.56
N VAL A 474 -28.60 2.80 17.69
CA VAL A 474 -28.76 3.42 19.01
C VAL A 474 -27.39 3.59 19.66
N ALA A 475 -26.96 4.85 19.83
CA ALA A 475 -25.72 5.17 20.52
C ALA A 475 -25.87 4.92 22.04
N PRO A 476 -24.91 4.25 22.71
CA PRO A 476 -24.91 4.12 24.16
C PRO A 476 -24.87 5.49 24.87
N PRO A 477 -25.55 5.66 26.03
CA PRO A 477 -25.61 6.96 26.73
C PRO A 477 -24.24 7.54 27.14
N GLU A 478 -23.24 6.67 27.31
CA GLU A 478 -21.86 6.99 27.70
C GLU A 478 -21.00 7.44 26.50
N MET A 479 -21.43 7.15 25.26
CA MET A 479 -20.64 7.35 24.05
C MET A 479 -20.49 8.85 23.75
N ARG A 480 -19.26 9.29 23.43
CA ARG A 480 -18.94 10.69 23.08
C ARG A 480 -18.01 10.72 21.88
N ILE A 481 -18.20 11.74 21.03
CA ILE A 481 -17.26 12.02 19.93
C ILE A 481 -16.01 12.67 20.54
N PRO A 482 -14.81 12.08 20.36
CA PRO A 482 -13.59 12.64 20.91
C PRO A 482 -13.21 13.95 20.21
N TYR A 483 -12.70 14.91 20.99
CA TYR A 483 -12.13 16.15 20.49
C TYR A 483 -10.99 16.63 21.38
N GLN A 484 -10.13 17.49 20.84
CA GLN A 484 -9.05 18.15 21.58
C GLN A 484 -9.35 19.63 21.72
N VAL A 485 -9.00 20.23 22.87
CA VAL A 485 -9.08 21.67 23.08
C VAL A 485 -7.67 22.25 23.04
N SER A 486 -7.47 23.29 22.24
CA SER A 486 -6.20 24.01 22.15
C SER A 486 -6.46 25.50 22.23
N SER A 487 -5.98 26.17 23.28
CA SER A 487 -5.91 27.62 23.33
C SER A 487 -4.80 28.09 22.38
N ALA A 488 -5.14 28.48 21.15
CA ALA A 488 -4.12 28.93 20.18
C ALA A 488 -3.38 30.19 20.72
N PRO A 489 -2.06 30.32 20.49
CA PRO A 489 -1.63 30.90 19.21
C PRO A 489 -0.33 30.30 18.66
N GLU A 490 -0.32 29.71 17.47
CA GLU A 490 0.92 29.47 16.72
C GLU A 490 0.72 29.91 15.26
N VAL A 491 1.14 31.14 15.01
CA VAL A 491 1.17 31.90 13.74
C VAL A 491 -0.21 32.07 13.07
N GLU A 492 -1.07 32.88 13.70
CA GLU A 492 -2.22 33.46 13.01
C GLU A 492 -1.76 34.60 12.10
N ASP A 493 -1.60 34.30 10.80
CA ASP A 493 -1.78 35.34 9.80
C ASP A 493 -3.29 35.54 9.59
N ARG A 494 -3.80 36.70 10.01
CA ARG A 494 -5.23 37.10 9.96
C ARG A 494 -5.80 37.16 8.54
N SER A 495 -4.98 36.90 7.52
CA SER A 495 -5.34 36.91 6.10
C SER A 495 -6.00 35.62 5.60
N ARG A 496 -6.01 34.53 6.39
CA ARG A 496 -6.36 33.18 5.90
C ARG A 496 -7.77 32.76 6.29
N VAL A 497 -8.63 32.57 5.28
CA VAL A 497 -10.05 32.23 5.42
C VAL A 497 -10.21 30.73 5.72
N HIS A 498 -11.10 30.38 6.65
CA HIS A 498 -11.55 29.00 6.87
C HIS A 498 -12.56 28.62 5.77
N SER A 499 -12.31 27.53 5.03
CA SER A 499 -13.22 27.05 3.98
C SER A 499 -13.82 25.72 4.39
N TYR A 500 -15.15 25.62 4.31
CA TYR A 500 -15.79 24.34 4.05
C TYR A 500 -15.61 24.01 2.59
N PHE A 501 -15.56 22.72 2.27
CA PHE A 501 -15.71 22.26 0.91
C PHE A 501 -17.18 22.37 0.50
N GLU A 502 -17.65 23.56 0.16
CA GLU A 502 -19.01 23.82 -0.37
C GLU A 502 -19.14 23.41 -1.86
N ASP A 503 -18.59 22.26 -2.26
CA ASP A 503 -18.59 21.83 -3.66
C ASP A 503 -19.73 20.84 -3.94
N GLY A 504 -20.99 21.26 -3.75
CA GLY A 504 -22.18 20.48 -4.11
C GLY A 504 -22.26 19.05 -3.51
N PRO A 505 -23.27 18.26 -3.90
CA PRO A 505 -23.34 16.84 -3.51
C PRO A 505 -22.18 16.06 -4.14
N ASP A 506 -21.44 15.31 -3.33
CA ASP A 506 -20.40 14.40 -3.82
C ASP A 506 -21.08 13.17 -4.47
N PRO A 507 -20.79 12.87 -5.75
CA PRO A 507 -21.42 11.74 -6.44
C PRO A 507 -21.05 10.37 -5.84
N GLU A 508 -20.02 10.30 -4.99
CA GLU A 508 -19.61 9.08 -4.30
C GLU A 508 -20.14 8.97 -2.86
N GLU A 509 -20.83 10.00 -2.36
CA GLU A 509 -21.52 9.94 -1.06
C GLU A 509 -22.96 9.44 -1.25
N PHE A 510 -23.16 8.14 -0.99
CA PHE A 510 -24.47 7.51 -1.13
C PHE A 510 -25.34 7.63 0.13
N LEU A 511 -24.76 8.02 1.26
CA LEU A 511 -25.49 8.18 2.51
C LEU A 511 -26.00 9.62 2.65
N VAL A 512 -27.32 9.77 2.72
CA VAL A 512 -27.93 11.07 3.01
C VAL A 512 -28.14 11.18 4.51
N LEU A 513 -27.44 12.11 5.16
CA LEU A 513 -27.60 12.32 6.60
C LEU A 513 -28.92 13.04 6.92
N PRO A 514 -29.54 12.73 8.07
CA PRO A 514 -30.73 13.43 8.55
C PRO A 514 -30.51 14.94 8.69
N GLN A 515 -31.58 15.72 8.46
CA GLN A 515 -31.52 17.18 8.58
C GLN A 515 -31.07 17.66 9.97
N THR A 516 -31.37 16.89 11.01
CA THR A 516 -30.92 17.14 12.40
C THR A 516 -29.40 17.10 12.53
N ILE A 517 -28.74 16.11 11.94
CA ILE A 517 -27.27 16.01 11.87
C ILE A 517 -26.71 17.16 11.03
N ILE A 518 -27.28 17.42 9.85
CA ILE A 518 -26.82 18.51 8.96
C ILE A 518 -26.89 19.87 9.67
N THR A 519 -27.99 20.16 10.36
CA THR A 519 -28.18 21.43 11.09
C THR A 519 -27.18 21.57 12.24
N SER A 520 -26.85 20.47 12.91
CA SER A 520 -25.83 20.44 13.99
C SER A 520 -24.42 20.66 13.42
N LEU A 521 -24.12 20.08 12.26
CA LEU A 521 -22.87 20.32 11.52
C LEU A 521 -22.77 21.78 11.07
N GLU A 522 -23.84 22.35 10.49
CA GLU A 522 -23.96 23.77 10.15
C GLU A 522 -23.76 24.67 11.37
N ALA A 523 -24.31 24.31 12.53
CA ALA A 523 -24.07 25.06 13.76
C ALA A 523 -22.61 24.96 14.22
N LEU A 524 -21.99 23.78 14.15
CA LEU A 524 -20.56 23.60 14.42
C LEU A 524 -19.69 24.51 13.54
N ASN A 525 -20.08 24.76 12.28
CA ASN A 525 -19.35 25.64 11.37
C ASN A 525 -19.07 27.01 11.99
N THR A 526 -20.04 27.54 12.75
CA THR A 526 -19.98 28.86 13.38
C THR A 526 -18.97 28.94 14.53
N ILE A 527 -18.61 27.78 15.10
CA ILE A 527 -17.62 27.66 16.17
C ILE A 527 -16.23 27.54 15.56
N ARG A 528 -15.25 28.23 16.17
CA ARG A 528 -13.87 28.20 15.72
C ARG A 528 -13.20 26.87 16.08
N HIS A 529 -13.22 25.96 15.13
CA HIS A 529 -12.69 24.62 15.26
C HIS A 529 -12.09 24.16 13.92
N THR A 530 -11.38 23.04 13.96
CA THR A 530 -10.88 22.32 12.80
C THR A 530 -11.16 20.86 12.99
N GLY A 531 -11.45 20.13 11.93
CA GLY A 531 -11.66 18.71 12.06
C GLY A 531 -12.49 18.10 10.95
N MET A 532 -12.82 16.84 11.14
CA MET A 532 -13.64 16.08 10.21
C MET A 532 -14.52 15.10 10.95
N ILE A 533 -15.59 14.70 10.29
CA ILE A 533 -16.45 13.61 10.69
C ILE A 533 -16.92 12.85 9.46
N ILE A 534 -16.88 11.52 9.51
CA ILE A 534 -17.29 10.63 8.44
C ILE A 534 -18.21 9.56 9.04
N PHE A 535 -19.35 9.35 8.41
CA PHE A 535 -20.32 8.31 8.76
C PHE A 535 -20.24 7.21 7.71
N GLU A 536 -19.99 5.97 8.13
CA GLU A 536 -20.07 4.77 7.28
C GLU A 536 -21.19 3.87 7.81
N ALA A 537 -22.30 3.77 7.06
CA ALA A 537 -23.46 2.97 7.39
C ALA A 537 -23.47 1.67 6.56
N LEU A 538 -23.30 0.54 7.25
CA LEU A 538 -23.41 -0.83 6.74
C LEU A 538 -24.69 -1.49 7.27
N PRO A 539 -25.16 -2.61 6.69
CA PRO A 539 -26.43 -3.23 7.06
C PRO A 539 -26.63 -3.45 8.57
N LEU A 540 -25.58 -3.79 9.32
CA LEU A 540 -25.66 -4.07 10.76
C LEU A 540 -24.76 -3.16 11.62
N HIS A 541 -23.94 -2.30 10.99
CA HIS A 541 -22.92 -1.53 11.68
C HIS A 541 -22.92 -0.09 11.17
N LEU A 542 -22.83 0.86 12.08
CA LEU A 542 -22.53 2.25 11.79
C LEU A 542 -21.19 2.60 12.43
N LYS A 543 -20.30 3.16 11.63
CA LYS A 543 -19.01 3.67 12.08
C LYS A 543 -19.00 5.18 11.96
N ILE A 544 -18.52 5.84 13.00
CA ILE A 544 -18.32 7.29 13.01
C ILE A 544 -16.83 7.53 13.22
N HIS A 545 -16.18 8.05 12.18
CA HIS A 545 -14.79 8.48 12.23
C HIS A 545 -14.76 9.98 12.46
N SER A 546 -13.99 10.45 13.42
CA SER A 546 -13.93 11.88 13.72
C SER A 546 -12.56 12.27 14.21
N GLN A 547 -12.13 13.47 13.81
CA GLN A 547 -10.99 14.12 14.43
C GLN A 547 -11.31 15.60 14.56
N TYR A 548 -11.51 16.06 15.79
CA TYR A 548 -11.89 17.45 16.07
C TYR A 548 -10.89 18.13 16.99
N ARG A 549 -10.57 19.37 16.65
CA ARG A 549 -9.84 20.29 17.50
C ARG A 549 -10.59 21.61 17.63
N LEU A 550 -11.02 21.90 18.85
CA LEU A 550 -11.58 23.17 19.23
C LEU A 550 -10.45 24.18 19.43
N LEU A 551 -10.55 25.33 18.77
CA LEU A 551 -9.56 26.41 18.84
C LEU A 551 -10.01 27.57 19.75
N ASP A 552 -11.26 27.54 20.19
CA ASP A 552 -11.87 28.51 21.08
C ASP A 552 -12.38 27.80 22.34
N PRO A 553 -11.57 27.74 23.42
CA PRO A 553 -11.94 27.08 24.67
C PRO A 553 -13.22 27.64 25.30
N ASP A 554 -13.53 28.93 25.11
CA ASP A 554 -14.72 29.56 25.69
C ASP A 554 -16.02 29.00 25.08
N LYS A 555 -15.92 28.40 23.89
CA LYS A 555 -17.02 27.75 23.18
C LYS A 555 -17.12 26.25 23.40
N GLU A 556 -16.33 25.67 24.31
CA GLU A 556 -16.30 24.22 24.53
C GLU A 556 -17.67 23.63 24.91
N GLY A 557 -18.43 24.31 25.77
CA GLY A 557 -19.76 23.86 26.17
C GLY A 557 -20.74 23.77 24.99
N GLU A 558 -20.70 24.76 24.10
CA GLU A 558 -21.51 24.79 22.88
C GLU A 558 -21.04 23.75 21.86
N PHE A 559 -19.73 23.60 21.69
CA PHE A 559 -19.13 22.62 20.79
C PHE A 559 -19.50 21.19 21.18
N ARG A 560 -19.38 20.84 22.47
CA ARG A 560 -19.76 19.54 23.01
C ARG A 560 -21.25 19.26 22.83
N LEU A 561 -22.10 20.26 23.06
CA LEU A 561 -23.55 20.12 22.86
C LEU A 561 -23.88 19.72 21.43
N ARG A 562 -23.25 20.33 20.42
CA ARG A 562 -23.49 19.98 19.01
C ARG A 562 -23.03 18.56 18.66
N LEU A 563 -21.92 18.10 19.23
CA LEU A 563 -21.47 16.71 19.04
C LEU A 563 -22.44 15.72 19.71
N ASP A 564 -22.96 16.04 20.89
CA ASP A 564 -23.96 15.23 21.58
C ASP A 564 -25.29 15.19 20.79
N GLU A 565 -25.71 16.31 20.17
CA GLU A 565 -26.88 16.37 19.28
C GLU A 565 -26.71 15.47 18.04
N ILE A 566 -25.50 15.44 17.46
CA ILE A 566 -25.18 14.54 16.33
C ILE A 566 -25.34 13.08 16.75
N LEU A 567 -24.77 12.68 17.89
CA LEU A 567 -24.87 11.29 18.39
C LEU A 567 -26.31 10.91 18.74
N ALA A 568 -27.09 11.83 19.31
CA ALA A 568 -28.49 11.59 19.65
C ALA A 568 -29.37 11.40 18.41
N ALA A 569 -28.98 11.94 17.26
CA ALA A 569 -29.72 11.84 15.99
C ALA A 569 -29.26 10.68 15.08
N VAL A 570 -28.34 9.84 15.55
CA VAL A 570 -27.85 8.66 14.80
C VAL A 570 -28.97 7.66 14.49
N ASP A 571 -30.00 7.59 15.34
CA ASP A 571 -31.18 6.75 15.18
C ASP A 571 -32.02 7.09 13.93
N GLN A 572 -31.88 8.32 13.42
CA GLN A 572 -32.57 8.81 12.23
C GLN A 572 -31.83 8.48 10.93
N ILE A 573 -30.58 7.99 11.00
CA ILE A 573 -29.82 7.64 9.79
C ILE A 573 -30.52 6.48 9.08
N THR A 574 -31.00 6.76 7.87
CA THR A 574 -31.65 5.78 7.00
C THR A 574 -30.87 5.66 5.70
N GLY A 575 -30.67 4.42 5.23
CA GLY A 575 -29.83 4.12 4.07
C GLY A 575 -28.45 3.57 4.45
N LEU A 576 -27.68 3.23 3.42
CA LEU A 576 -26.36 2.62 3.52
C LEU A 576 -25.40 3.42 2.64
N GLY A 577 -24.12 3.44 3.02
CA GLY A 577 -23.08 4.16 2.29
C GLY A 577 -22.22 5.00 3.21
N VAL A 578 -21.50 5.96 2.63
CA VAL A 578 -20.60 6.85 3.35
C VAL A 578 -20.98 8.31 3.10
N SER A 579 -20.85 9.16 4.12
CA SER A 579 -20.91 10.62 3.98
C SER A 579 -19.88 11.28 4.90
N GLY A 580 -19.17 12.29 4.40
CA GLY A 580 -18.05 12.92 5.09
C GLY A 580 -18.11 14.43 5.07
N PHE A 581 -17.75 15.05 6.20
CA PHE A 581 -17.63 16.49 6.34
C PHE A 581 -16.26 16.84 6.89
N MET A 582 -15.58 17.80 6.25
CA MET A 582 -14.24 18.24 6.62
C MET A 582 -14.17 19.76 6.68
N LYS A 583 -13.61 20.28 7.78
CA LYS A 583 -13.23 21.67 7.99
C LYS A 583 -11.74 21.77 8.24
N MET A 584 -11.01 22.23 7.23
CA MET A 584 -9.56 22.30 7.30
C MET A 584 -9.07 23.50 8.13
N PRO A 585 -8.05 23.32 8.99
CA PRO A 585 -7.28 24.44 9.53
C PRO A 585 -6.62 25.17 8.37
N TYR A 586 -6.91 26.46 8.20
CA TYR A 586 -6.15 27.39 7.35
C TYR A 586 -6.02 26.99 5.88
N LYS A 587 -6.63 27.76 4.97
CA LYS A 587 -6.41 27.59 3.53
C LYS A 587 -5.03 28.13 3.14
N ASP A 588 -4.01 27.27 3.07
CA ASP A 588 -2.69 27.55 2.47
C ASP A 588 -2.64 26.95 1.07
N THR A 589 -3.52 27.38 0.18
CA THR A 589 -3.59 26.84 -1.17
C THR A 589 -2.28 27.09 -1.90
N ARG A 590 -1.56 26.01 -2.20
CA ARG A 590 -0.34 26.06 -3.01
C ARG A 590 -0.70 25.78 -4.46
N PHE A 591 -0.25 26.66 -5.34
CA PHE A 591 -0.37 26.49 -6.78
C PHE A 591 0.90 25.85 -7.34
N PHE A 592 0.72 24.88 -8.23
CA PHE A 592 1.81 24.27 -8.99
C PHE A 592 1.41 24.15 -10.47
N PRO A 593 2.26 24.57 -11.41
CA PRO A 593 1.98 24.40 -12.83
C PRO A 593 2.00 22.91 -13.21
N HIS A 594 1.35 22.58 -14.32
CA HIS A 594 1.46 21.23 -14.88
C HIS A 594 2.89 20.92 -15.33
N ILE A 595 3.29 19.67 -15.12
CA ILE A 595 4.57 19.13 -15.61
C ILE A 595 4.30 17.87 -16.41
N GLU A 596 5.06 17.65 -17.47
CA GLU A 596 5.01 16.36 -18.19
C GLU A 596 5.74 15.28 -17.39
N ARG A 597 6.95 15.62 -16.92
CA ARG A 597 7.81 14.76 -16.10
C ARG A 597 8.86 15.57 -15.35
N LEU A 598 9.41 15.00 -14.28
CA LEU A 598 10.54 15.58 -13.58
C LEU A 598 11.81 15.59 -14.45
N PRO A 599 12.68 16.62 -14.28
CA PRO A 599 13.91 16.73 -15.05
C PRO A 599 14.91 15.62 -14.72
N GLU A 600 15.78 15.32 -15.68
CA GLU A 600 16.84 14.32 -15.50
C GLU A 600 17.82 14.76 -14.40
N ARG A 601 18.14 13.84 -13.50
CA ARG A 601 19.11 13.99 -12.42
C ARG A 601 19.82 12.67 -12.24
N TYR A 602 21.06 12.58 -12.72
CA TYR A 602 21.87 11.38 -12.62
C TYR A 602 22.84 11.41 -11.45
N TYR A 603 23.31 10.24 -11.04
CA TYR A 603 24.45 10.13 -10.12
C TYR A 603 25.67 10.87 -10.70
N PRO A 604 26.38 11.70 -9.91
CA PRO A 604 27.49 12.50 -10.40
C PRO A 604 28.64 11.62 -10.92
N ARG A 605 29.31 12.09 -11.99
CA ARG A 605 30.47 11.38 -12.57
C ARG A 605 31.65 11.29 -11.59
N ASN A 606 31.83 12.31 -10.74
CA ASN A 606 32.86 12.33 -9.70
C ASN A 606 32.20 12.60 -8.34
N PRO A 607 31.90 11.56 -7.55
CA PRO A 607 31.21 11.72 -6.27
C PRO A 607 32.07 12.38 -5.17
N ARG A 608 33.38 12.57 -5.42
CA ARG A 608 34.32 13.23 -4.49
C ARG A 608 34.63 14.69 -4.85
N GLN A 609 34.16 15.17 -6.00
CA GLN A 609 34.21 16.60 -6.29
C GLN A 609 33.06 17.25 -5.55
N GLU A 610 33.38 18.15 -4.61
CA GLU A 610 32.38 18.97 -3.91
C GLU A 610 31.42 19.58 -4.92
N ALA A 611 30.11 19.40 -4.70
CA ALA A 611 29.10 20.05 -5.51
C ALA A 611 29.34 21.58 -5.46
N PRO A 612 29.31 22.29 -6.60
CA PRO A 612 29.33 23.75 -6.56
C PRO A 612 28.15 24.21 -5.70
N ILE A 613 28.43 25.01 -4.67
CA ILE A 613 27.39 25.69 -3.90
C ILE A 613 26.66 26.60 -4.90
N GLU A 614 25.44 26.25 -5.28
CA GLU A 614 24.57 27.13 -6.07
C GLU A 614 24.36 28.43 -5.27
N GLY A 615 24.95 29.53 -5.76
CA GLY A 615 24.95 30.82 -5.07
C GLY A 615 26.11 31.78 -5.39
N GLN A 616 27.07 31.40 -6.25
CA GLN A 616 28.08 32.33 -6.78
C GLN A 616 28.16 32.24 -8.31
N ALA A 617 27.25 32.94 -8.99
CA ALA A 617 27.46 33.54 -10.30
C ALA A 617 26.45 34.68 -10.50
#